data_AF-A0A346YV63-F1
#
_entry.id   AF-A0A346YV63-F1
#
_cell.length_a   1.000
_cell.length_b   1.000
_cell.length_c   1.000
_cell.angle_alpha   90.00
_cell.angle_beta   90.00
_cell.angle_gamma   90.00
#
_symmetry.space_group_name_H-M   'P 1'
#
loop_
_entity.id
_entity.type
_entity.pdbx_description
1 polymer ?
#
loop_
_entity_poly.entity_id
_entity_poly.type
_entity_poly.pdbx_seq_one_letter_code
_entity_poly.pdbx_strand_id
1 'polypeptide(L)'
;MSKTSKPSIESQEPHWIEWATGVVSGLLVLGLIGWVGYDAVTKEQAPPDFRIEATPAEPTSAGYRIRFDITNTSTTTAAAVNVRGEARKADGTVEGAETTFDYVPAGSSASGALIFSQDPTGLVVKIRAAGYTEP
;
A
#
# COMPACT_ATOMS: atom_id res chain seq x y z
N MET A 1 54.37 -48.77 26.46
CA MET A 1 54.63 -48.11 25.16
C MET A 1 53.32 -48.13 24.37
N SER A 2 52.53 -47.05 24.37
CA SER A 2 52.52 -45.95 23.36
C SER A 2 52.23 -46.47 21.94
N LYS A 3 51.20 -46.04 21.20
CA LYS A 3 50.66 -44.68 21.00
C LYS A 3 49.18 -44.71 20.58
N THR A 4 48.43 -43.73 21.04
CA THR A 4 47.12 -43.29 20.57
C THR A 4 47.23 -42.77 19.13
N SER A 5 46.41 -43.30 18.21
CA SER A 5 46.27 -42.72 16.86
C SER A 5 45.16 -41.66 16.89
N LYS A 6 45.50 -40.39 16.61
CA LYS A 6 44.55 -39.29 16.46
C LYS A 6 43.87 -39.35 15.08
N PRO A 7 42.61 -38.91 14.94
CA PRO A 7 41.97 -38.82 13.63
C PRO A 7 42.68 -37.74 12.80
N SER A 8 43.09 -38.11 11.58
CA SER A 8 43.61 -37.19 10.59
C SER A 8 42.47 -36.27 10.15
N ILE A 9 42.55 -34.98 10.49
CA ILE A 9 41.79 -33.95 9.77
C ILE A 9 42.50 -33.84 8.42
N GLU A 10 41.98 -34.57 7.44
CA GLU A 10 42.42 -34.45 6.05
C GLU A 10 42.12 -33.02 5.60
N SER A 11 43.17 -32.20 5.51
CA SER A 11 43.13 -30.91 4.84
C SER A 11 43.00 -31.16 3.34
N GLN A 12 41.80 -31.47 2.91
CA GLN A 12 41.39 -31.50 1.51
C GLN A 12 41.56 -30.08 0.97
N GLU A 13 42.48 -29.90 0.01
CA GLU A 13 42.59 -28.63 -0.70
C GLU A 13 41.23 -28.29 -1.33
N PRO A 14 40.75 -27.05 -1.20
CA PRO A 14 39.43 -26.68 -1.70
C PRO A 14 39.35 -26.99 -3.18
N HIS A 15 38.45 -27.90 -3.54
CA HIS A 15 38.27 -28.36 -4.92
C HIS A 15 37.90 -27.14 -5.79
N TRP A 16 38.40 -27.03 -7.02
CA TRP A 16 38.16 -25.86 -7.90
C TRP A 16 36.68 -25.49 -8.07
N ILE A 17 35.80 -26.48 -7.91
CA ILE A 17 34.34 -26.31 -7.93
C ILE A 17 33.81 -25.52 -6.73
N GLU A 18 34.46 -25.64 -5.57
CA GLU A 18 34.14 -24.88 -4.35
C GLU A 18 34.43 -23.40 -4.56
N TRP A 19 35.59 -23.07 -5.14
CA TRP A 19 35.94 -21.70 -5.52
C TRP A 19 35.03 -21.16 -6.62
N ALA A 20 34.73 -21.95 -7.66
CA ALA A 20 33.80 -21.54 -8.71
C ALA A 20 32.40 -21.24 -8.15
N THR A 21 31.89 -22.11 -7.27
CA THR A 21 30.60 -21.92 -6.60
C THR A 21 30.62 -20.69 -5.71
N GLY A 22 31.70 -20.50 -4.92
CA GLY A 22 31.86 -19.34 -4.05
C GLY A 22 31.89 -18.02 -4.82
N VAL A 23 32.60 -17.96 -5.95
CA VAL A 23 32.64 -16.76 -6.81
C VAL A 23 31.27 -16.49 -7.42
N VAL A 24 30.59 -17.51 -7.95
CA VAL A 24 29.25 -17.35 -8.52
C VAL A 24 28.25 -16.87 -7.47
N SER A 25 28.23 -17.50 -6.29
CA SER A 25 27.39 -17.07 -5.17
C SER A 25 27.72 -15.65 -4.73
N GLY A 26 29.01 -15.30 -4.62
CA GLY A 26 29.45 -13.94 -4.27
C GLY A 26 28.97 -12.90 -5.27
N LEU A 27 29.07 -13.17 -6.57
CA LEU A 27 28.58 -12.28 -7.62
C LEU A 27 27.06 -12.12 -7.59
N LEU A 28 26.30 -13.19 -7.32
CA LEU A 28 24.85 -13.11 -7.18
C LEU A 28 24.45 -12.25 -5.98
N VAL A 29 25.12 -12.42 -4.84
CA VAL A 29 24.87 -11.61 -3.63
C VAL A 29 25.21 -10.14 -3.88
N LEU A 30 26.37 -9.85 -4.48
CA LEU A 30 26.76 -8.48 -4.84
C LEU A 30 25.80 -7.85 -5.86
N GLY A 31 25.34 -8.63 -6.84
CA GLY A 31 24.35 -8.21 -7.81
C GLY A 31 23.02 -7.84 -7.16
N LEU A 32 22.53 -8.66 -6.22
CA LEU A 32 21.32 -8.37 -5.46
C LEU A 32 21.46 -7.12 -4.58
N ILE A 33 22.59 -6.97 -3.88
CA ILE A 33 22.88 -5.78 -3.06
C ILE A 33 22.92 -4.53 -3.94
N GLY A 34 23.61 -4.59 -5.07
CA GLY A 34 23.70 -3.48 -6.03
C GLY A 34 22.32 -3.10 -6.59
N TRP A 35 21.50 -4.09 -6.93
CA TRP A 35 20.14 -3.86 -7.39
C TRP A 35 19.26 -3.19 -6.34
N VAL A 36 19.26 -3.70 -5.09
CA VAL A 36 18.48 -3.12 -3.98
C VAL A 36 18.97 -1.71 -3.65
N GLY A 37 20.29 -1.48 -3.65
CA GLY A 37 20.87 -0.16 -3.42
C GLY A 37 20.49 0.84 -4.51
N TYR A 38 20.48 0.42 -5.77
CA TYR A 38 20.01 1.23 -6.89
C TYR A 38 18.52 1.58 -6.74
N ASP A 39 17.67 0.60 -6.47
CA ASP A 39 16.23 0.80 -6.27
C ASP A 39 15.93 1.76 -5.11
N ALA A 40 16.67 1.62 -4.00
CA ALA A 40 16.51 2.45 -2.82
C ALA A 40 16.87 3.94 -3.04
N VAL A 41 17.81 4.24 -3.94
CA VAL A 41 18.24 5.62 -4.21
C VAL A 41 17.45 6.26 -5.36
N THR A 42 16.91 5.46 -6.28
CA THR A 42 16.25 5.95 -7.49
C THR A 42 14.73 6.06 -7.37
N LYS A 43 14.07 5.33 -6.45
CA LYS A 43 12.63 5.44 -6.24
C LYS A 43 12.27 6.74 -5.53
N GLU A 44 11.60 7.63 -6.25
CA GLU A 44 11.06 8.87 -5.70
C GLU A 44 9.80 8.57 -4.86
N GLN A 45 9.80 9.09 -3.64
CA GLN A 45 8.64 9.00 -2.74
C GLN A 45 7.67 10.12 -3.11
N ALA A 46 6.62 9.77 -3.84
CA ALA A 46 5.55 10.70 -4.18
C ALA A 46 4.55 10.77 -3.01
N PRO A 47 4.07 11.97 -2.64
CA PRO A 47 3.07 12.11 -1.59
C PRO A 47 1.77 11.38 -1.99
N PRO A 48 0.95 10.96 -1.02
CA PRO A 48 -0.34 10.32 -1.29
C PRO A 48 -1.22 11.13 -2.24
N ASP A 49 -1.72 10.45 -3.27
CA ASP A 49 -2.68 10.99 -4.25
C ASP A 49 -3.80 9.97 -4.45
N PHE A 50 -5.04 10.43 -4.49
CA PHE A 50 -6.22 9.57 -4.40
C PHE A 50 -7.16 9.75 -5.59
N ARG A 51 -7.56 8.61 -6.16
CA ARG A 51 -8.69 8.51 -7.08
C ARG A 51 -9.86 7.86 -6.38
N ILE A 52 -11.06 8.43 -6.54
CA ILE A 52 -12.29 7.88 -5.96
C ILE A 52 -13.26 7.53 -7.08
N GLU A 53 -13.80 6.31 -7.02
CA GLU A 53 -14.85 5.83 -7.91
C GLU A 53 -16.06 5.43 -7.08
N ALA A 54 -17.20 6.09 -7.31
CA ALA A 54 -18.41 5.90 -6.53
C ALA A 54 -19.50 5.21 -7.35
N THR A 55 -20.29 4.40 -6.65
CA THR A 55 -21.47 3.71 -7.19
C THR A 55 -22.74 4.54 -6.93
N PRO A 56 -23.85 4.27 -7.66
CA PRO A 56 -25.13 4.91 -7.37
C PRO A 56 -25.60 4.66 -5.92
N ALA A 57 -26.41 5.59 -5.40
CA ALA A 57 -26.99 5.44 -4.08
C ALA A 57 -27.97 4.26 -4.00
N GLU A 58 -27.89 3.53 -2.90
CA GLU A 58 -28.79 2.42 -2.57
C GLU A 58 -29.53 2.73 -1.26
N PRO A 59 -30.86 2.49 -1.16
CA PRO A 59 -31.58 2.64 0.09
C PRO A 59 -31.17 1.57 1.12
N THR A 60 -31.16 1.96 2.39
CA THR A 60 -30.82 1.13 3.56
C THR A 60 -31.73 1.48 4.73
N SER A 61 -31.68 0.70 5.81
CA SER A 61 -32.40 1.02 7.06
C SER A 61 -31.93 2.31 7.74
N ALA A 62 -30.71 2.77 7.45
CA ALA A 62 -30.10 3.95 8.05
C ALA A 62 -30.16 5.22 7.16
N GLY A 63 -30.78 5.12 5.97
CA GLY A 63 -30.76 6.17 4.95
C GLY A 63 -30.28 5.64 3.61
N TYR A 64 -29.48 6.41 2.89
CA TYR A 64 -29.03 6.11 1.53
C TYR A 64 -27.51 5.96 1.51
N ARG A 65 -27.04 4.81 1.04
CA ARG A 65 -25.62 4.46 1.02
C ARG A 65 -25.05 4.66 -0.36
N ILE A 66 -23.94 5.39 -0.43
CA ILE A 66 -23.07 5.46 -1.61
C ILE A 66 -21.79 4.69 -1.30
N ARG A 67 -21.57 3.56 -1.97
CA ARG A 67 -20.29 2.83 -1.89
C ARG A 67 -19.29 3.44 -2.84
N PHE A 68 -18.02 3.44 -2.45
CA PHE A 68 -16.93 3.93 -3.29
C PHE A 68 -15.65 3.15 -3.04
N ASP A 69 -14.78 3.13 -4.04
CA ASP A 69 -13.41 2.66 -3.95
C ASP A 69 -12.47 3.86 -3.99
N ILE A 70 -11.52 3.91 -3.06
CA ILE A 70 -10.43 4.88 -3.03
C ILE A 70 -9.14 4.17 -3.42
N THR A 71 -8.42 4.70 -4.40
CA THR A 71 -7.14 4.16 -4.87
C THR A 71 -6.05 5.19 -4.61
N ASN A 72 -5.01 4.79 -3.88
CA ASN A 72 -3.80 5.59 -3.73
C ASN A 72 -2.87 5.34 -4.92
N THR A 73 -2.73 6.32 -5.79
CA THR A 73 -1.93 6.22 -7.02
C THR A 73 -0.46 6.59 -6.83
N SER A 74 -0.05 6.88 -5.60
CA SER A 74 1.33 7.24 -5.26
C SER A 74 2.18 6.05 -4.80
N THR A 75 3.45 6.33 -4.49
CA THR A 75 4.41 5.37 -3.94
C THR A 75 4.48 5.40 -2.40
N THR A 76 3.68 6.23 -1.73
CA THR A 76 3.69 6.38 -0.26
C THR A 76 2.34 5.99 0.35
N THR A 77 2.37 5.26 1.47
CA THR A 77 1.16 4.89 2.20
C THR A 77 0.58 6.11 2.93
N ALA A 78 -0.75 6.25 2.91
CA ALA A 78 -1.45 7.23 3.73
C ALA A 78 -2.15 6.56 4.91
N ALA A 79 -2.18 7.25 6.04
CA ALA A 79 -2.92 6.87 7.24
C ALA A 79 -4.07 7.85 7.50
N ALA A 80 -5.05 7.42 8.29
CA ALA A 80 -6.19 8.23 8.73
C ALA A 80 -6.84 9.05 7.60
N VAL A 81 -7.08 8.40 6.45
CA VAL A 81 -7.60 9.06 5.26
C VAL A 81 -9.08 9.38 5.49
N ASN A 82 -9.38 10.64 5.74
CA ASN A 82 -10.76 11.12 5.88
C ASN A 82 -11.35 11.36 4.48
N VAL A 83 -12.45 10.69 4.17
CA VAL A 83 -13.21 10.88 2.94
C VAL A 83 -14.52 11.56 3.29
N ARG A 84 -14.80 12.67 2.61
CA ARG A 84 -16.00 13.47 2.82
C ARG A 84 -16.84 13.51 1.54
N GLY A 85 -18.13 13.29 1.71
CA GLY A 85 -19.15 13.51 0.69
C GLY A 85 -20.05 14.67 1.06
N GLU A 86 -20.36 15.49 0.07
CA GLU A 86 -21.30 16.61 0.21
C GLU A 86 -22.37 16.49 -0.87
N ALA A 87 -23.62 16.36 -0.46
CA ALA A 87 -24.79 16.36 -1.33
C ALA A 87 -25.48 17.73 -1.25
N ARG A 88 -25.53 18.46 -2.37
CA ARG A 88 -26.19 19.78 -2.43
C ARG A 88 -27.65 19.63 -2.86
N LYS A 89 -28.57 20.09 -2.01
CA LYS A 89 -30.01 20.08 -2.26
C LYS A 89 -30.44 21.27 -3.12
N ALA A 90 -31.65 21.17 -3.67
CA ALA A 90 -32.23 22.20 -4.54
C ALA A 90 -32.49 23.53 -3.80
N ASP A 91 -32.76 23.48 -2.50
CA ASP A 91 -32.93 24.65 -1.62
C ASP A 91 -31.60 25.32 -1.22
N GLY A 92 -30.47 24.78 -1.69
CA GLY A 92 -29.13 25.28 -1.40
C GLY A 92 -28.50 24.72 -0.14
N THR A 93 -29.23 23.92 0.66
CA THR A 93 -28.65 23.24 1.82
C THR A 93 -27.68 22.14 1.38
N VAL A 94 -26.68 21.86 2.22
CA VAL A 94 -25.66 20.83 1.95
C VAL A 94 -25.71 19.81 3.07
N GLU A 95 -25.87 18.55 2.68
CA GLU A 95 -25.77 17.42 3.59
C GLU A 95 -24.38 16.81 3.48
N GLY A 96 -23.69 16.67 4.62
CA GLY A 96 -22.35 16.11 4.69
C GLY A 96 -22.37 14.71 5.31
N ALA A 97 -21.54 13.82 4.76
CA ALA A 97 -21.23 12.52 5.33
C ALA A 97 -19.72 12.30 5.26
N GLU A 98 -19.16 11.58 6.22
CA GLU A 98 -17.73 11.25 6.25
C GLU A 98 -17.47 9.82 6.69
N THR A 99 -16.31 9.31 6.28
CA THR A 99 -15.75 8.06 6.75
C THR A 99 -14.23 8.19 6.80
N THR A 100 -13.57 7.34 7.58
CA THR A 100 -12.11 7.35 7.70
C THR A 100 -11.57 5.95 7.44
N PHE A 101 -10.52 5.88 6.63
CA PHE A 101 -9.73 4.66 6.47
C PHE A 101 -8.49 4.76 7.34
N ASP A 102 -8.21 3.71 8.11
CA ASP A 102 -6.99 3.65 8.91
C ASP A 102 -5.76 3.76 8.03
N TYR A 103 -5.75 3.06 6.89
CA TYR A 103 -4.69 3.10 5.90
C TYR A 103 -5.23 2.94 4.47
N VAL A 104 -4.57 3.62 3.53
CA VAL A 104 -4.66 3.35 2.09
C VAL A 104 -3.24 3.17 1.56
N PRO A 105 -2.76 1.91 1.40
CA PRO A 105 -1.39 1.62 1.01
C PRO A 105 -1.02 2.19 -0.37
N ALA A 106 0.27 2.44 -0.58
CA ALA A 106 0.81 2.84 -1.88
C ALA A 106 0.37 1.89 -3.01
N GLY A 107 -0.06 2.46 -4.14
CA GLY A 107 -0.51 1.71 -5.31
C GLY A 107 -1.71 0.78 -5.09
N SER A 108 -2.44 0.91 -3.98
CA SER A 108 -3.50 -0.01 -3.57
C SER A 108 -4.84 0.70 -3.44
N SER A 109 -5.91 -0.09 -3.37
CA SER A 109 -7.29 0.38 -3.22
C SER A 109 -7.92 -0.10 -1.92
N ALA A 110 -8.83 0.70 -1.37
CA ALA A 110 -9.69 0.37 -0.25
C ALA A 110 -11.14 0.74 -0.58
N SER A 111 -12.10 0.01 -0.01
CA SER A 111 -13.53 0.22 -0.27
C SER A 111 -14.23 0.77 0.97
N GLY A 112 -15.09 1.76 0.78
CA GLY A 112 -15.85 2.37 1.86
C GLY A 112 -17.24 2.77 1.43
N ALA A 113 -17.96 3.41 2.34
CA ALA A 113 -19.27 3.95 2.07
C ALA A 113 -19.54 5.23 2.85
N LEU A 114 -20.36 6.08 2.26
CA LEU A 114 -20.99 7.22 2.93
C LEU A 114 -22.49 6.95 3.06
N ILE A 115 -23.07 7.32 4.19
CA ILE A 115 -24.51 7.17 4.45
C ILE A 115 -25.10 8.56 4.62
N PHE A 116 -26.03 8.90 3.72
CA PHE A 116 -26.82 10.14 3.76
C PHE A 116 -28.19 9.83 4.36
N SER A 117 -28.77 10.78 5.10
CA SER A 117 -30.09 10.66 5.70
C SER A 117 -31.22 10.78 4.67
N GLN A 118 -30.98 11.48 3.56
CA GLN A 118 -31.95 11.68 2.48
C GLN A 118 -31.42 11.17 1.15
N ASP A 119 -32.33 10.87 0.22
CA ASP A 119 -31.99 10.34 -1.10
C ASP A 119 -31.13 11.34 -1.87
N PRO A 120 -29.86 11.02 -2.15
CA PRO A 120 -28.99 11.91 -2.91
C PRO A 120 -29.14 11.70 -4.43
N THR A 121 -30.02 10.80 -4.88
CA THR A 121 -30.22 10.50 -6.30
C THR A 121 -30.70 11.75 -7.05
N GLY A 122 -29.99 12.11 -8.11
CA GLY A 122 -30.26 13.31 -8.90
C GLY A 122 -29.71 14.61 -8.28
N LEU A 123 -29.09 14.56 -7.10
CA LEU A 123 -28.34 15.69 -6.54
C LEU A 123 -26.91 15.71 -7.06
N VAL A 124 -26.27 16.88 -6.94
CA VAL A 124 -24.83 17.00 -7.14
C VAL A 124 -24.14 16.52 -5.87
N VAL A 125 -23.59 15.31 -5.91
CA VAL A 125 -22.80 14.72 -4.83
C VAL A 125 -21.32 14.83 -5.18
N LYS A 126 -20.53 15.45 -4.29
CA LYS A 126 -19.06 15.51 -4.42
C LYS A 126 -18.43 14.68 -3.33
N ILE A 127 -17.64 13.68 -3.72
CA ILE A 127 -16.87 12.84 -2.80
C ILE A 127 -15.39 13.10 -3.05
N ARG A 128 -14.63 13.35 -1.97
CA ARG A 128 -13.18 13.59 -2.04
C ARG A 128 -12.49 13.12 -0.77
N ALA A 129 -11.21 12.78 -0.90
CA ALA A 129 -10.33 12.75 0.26
C ALA A 129 -10.19 14.18 0.82
N ALA A 130 -10.51 14.36 2.10
CA ALA A 130 -10.48 15.64 2.78
C ALA A 130 -9.15 15.88 3.51
N GLY A 131 -8.48 14.81 3.94
CA GLY A 131 -7.18 14.85 4.59
C GLY A 131 -6.62 13.45 4.83
N TYR A 132 -5.34 13.39 5.17
CA TYR A 132 -4.62 12.18 5.55
C TYR A 132 -3.44 12.56 6.45
N THR A 133 -2.85 11.57 7.11
CA THR A 133 -1.56 11.71 7.81
C THR A 133 -0.53 10.80 7.16
N GLU A 134 0.74 11.18 7.30
CA GLU A 134 1.84 10.27 7.01
C GLU A 134 1.95 9.23 8.15
N PRO A 135 2.24 7.96 7.84
CA PRO A 135 2.30 6.87 8.82
C PRO A 135 3.54 6.92 9.72
#